data_AF-A0A957EXS1-F1
#
_entry.id   AF-A0A957EXS1-F1
#
_cell.length_a   1.000
_cell.length_b   1.000
_cell.length_c   1.000
_cell.angle_alpha   90.00
_cell.angle_beta   90.00
_cell.angle_gamma   90.00
#
_symmetry.space_group_name_H-M   'P 1'
#
loop_
_entity.id
_entity.type
_entity.pdbx_description
1 polymer ?
#
loop_
_entity_poly.entity_id
_entity_poly.type
_entity_poly.pdbx_seq_one_letter_code
_entity_poly.pdbx_strand_id
1 'polypeptide(L)'
;VYESGSYGRATTIDASAILAGDKLHCFLVNRSVDEAQEVVLDLVDREIASLLNGGIVTGDTATAANSWEEKEVVVERPFTDLTLSAGKAIVTLPPLSFVAVTLQLVQ
;
A
#
# COMPACT_ATOMS: atom_id res chain seq x y z
N VAL A 1 -7.04 -13.99 -1.81
CA VAL A 1 -6.18 -15.15 -1.42
C VAL A 1 -5.85 -15.95 -2.67
N TYR A 2 -4.65 -16.50 -2.79
CA TYR A 2 -4.21 -17.31 -3.94
C TYR A 2 -3.49 -18.58 -3.47
N GLU A 3 -3.42 -19.60 -4.34
CA GLU A 3 -2.68 -20.83 -4.05
C GLU A 3 -1.22 -20.68 -4.51
N SER A 4 -0.28 -20.76 -3.59
CA SER A 4 1.13 -20.86 -3.90
C SER A 4 1.50 -22.29 -4.24
N GLY A 5 2.22 -22.50 -5.35
CA GLY A 5 2.70 -23.82 -5.74
C GLY A 5 3.62 -24.51 -4.71
N SER A 6 4.24 -23.74 -3.81
CA SER A 6 5.18 -24.26 -2.80
C SER A 6 4.75 -24.06 -1.35
N TYR A 7 3.81 -23.14 -1.09
CA TYR A 7 3.50 -22.68 0.27
C TYR A 7 2.00 -22.71 0.63
N GLY A 8 1.15 -23.24 -0.25
CA GLY A 8 -0.30 -23.31 -0.04
C GLY A 8 -0.98 -21.94 -0.14
N ARG A 9 -2.14 -21.78 0.51
CA ARG A 9 -2.96 -20.56 0.42
C ARG A 9 -2.29 -19.35 1.09
N ALA A 10 -2.17 -18.25 0.35
CA ALA A 10 -1.66 -16.98 0.84
C ALA A 10 -2.65 -15.82 0.59
N THR A 11 -2.58 -14.76 1.39
CA THR A 11 -3.33 -13.53 1.14
C THR A 11 -2.69 -12.72 0.01
N THR A 12 -3.53 -12.04 -0.76
CA THR A 12 -3.09 -11.11 -1.81
C THR A 12 -2.60 -9.80 -1.20
N ILE A 13 -3.15 -9.41 -0.05
CA ILE A 13 -2.67 -8.28 0.74
C ILE A 13 -1.72 -8.76 1.82
N ASP A 14 -0.61 -8.04 1.95
CA ASP A 14 0.28 -8.06 3.10
C ASP A 14 0.44 -6.64 3.63
N ALA A 15 0.50 -6.49 4.94
CA ALA A 15 0.46 -5.19 5.59
C ALA A 15 1.28 -5.18 6.88
N SER A 16 1.97 -4.07 7.11
CA SER A 16 2.60 -3.77 8.40
C SER A 16 2.38 -2.32 8.78
N ALA A 17 2.33 -2.06 10.08
CA ALA A 17 2.12 -0.72 10.60
C ALA A 17 3.09 -0.43 11.76
N ILE A 18 3.60 0.80 11.82
CA ILE A 18 4.48 1.30 12.87
C ILE A 18 3.85 2.57 13.42
N LEU A 19 3.54 2.56 14.72
CA LEU A 19 3.04 3.73 15.44
C LEU A 19 4.21 4.53 16.02
N ALA A 20 4.34 5.80 15.64
CA ALA A 20 5.35 6.73 16.09
C ALA A 20 4.69 8.00 16.65
N GLY A 21 4.26 7.95 17.91
CA GLY A 21 3.55 9.06 18.56
C GLY A 21 2.14 9.24 18.01
N ASP A 22 1.91 10.34 17.31
CA ASP A 22 0.67 10.70 16.61
C ASP A 22 0.72 10.38 15.10
N LYS A 23 1.76 9.68 14.65
CA LYS A 23 1.93 9.27 13.24
C LYS A 23 1.84 7.76 13.10
N LEU A 24 1.12 7.31 12.09
CA LEU A 24 1.05 5.92 11.70
C LEU A 24 1.73 5.72 10.34
N HIS A 25 2.77 4.90 10.32
CA HIS A 25 3.40 4.46 9.07
C HIS A 25 2.79 3.12 8.67
N CYS A 26 2.19 3.04 7.49
CA CYS A 26 1.66 1.79 6.94
C CYS A 26 2.44 1.41 5.68
N PHE A 27 2.78 0.13 5.58
CA PHE A 27 3.41 -0.46 4.41
C PHE A 27 2.50 -1.58 3.91
N LEU A 28 2.00 -1.42 2.69
CA LEU A 28 0.97 -2.26 2.10
C LEU A 28 1.48 -2.87 0.80
N VAL A 29 1.26 -4.16 0.60
CA VAL A 29 1.61 -4.89 -0.62
C VAL A 29 0.34 -5.48 -1.22
N ASN A 30 0.11 -5.26 -2.51
CA ASN A 30 -0.82 -6.07 -3.29
C ASN A 30 -0.04 -7.03 -4.20
N ARG A 31 -0.11 -8.31 -3.88
CA ARG A 31 0.54 -9.42 -4.59
C ARG A 31 -0.30 -9.94 -5.76
N SER A 32 -1.51 -9.41 -5.96
CA SER A 32 -2.33 -9.75 -7.12
C SER A 32 -1.64 -9.31 -8.41
N VAL A 33 -1.73 -10.14 -9.44
CA VAL A 33 -1.13 -9.89 -10.76
C VAL A 33 -2.01 -9.04 -11.66
N ASP A 34 -3.32 -9.01 -11.39
CA ASP A 34 -4.35 -8.44 -12.27
C ASP A 34 -5.47 -7.72 -11.52
N GLU A 35 -5.65 -7.95 -10.21
CA GLU A 35 -6.71 -7.32 -9.43
C GLU A 35 -6.20 -6.18 -8.55
N ALA A 36 -6.81 -5.00 -8.67
CA ALA A 36 -6.71 -3.97 -7.65
C ALA A 36 -7.44 -4.42 -6.37
N GLN A 37 -6.96 -3.98 -5.21
CA GLN A 37 -7.51 -4.38 -3.91
C GLN A 37 -7.74 -3.16 -3.04
N GLU A 38 -8.93 -3.05 -2.46
CA GLU A 38 -9.25 -2.04 -1.46
C GLU A 38 -8.76 -2.48 -0.07
N VAL A 39 -8.08 -1.59 0.64
CA VAL A 39 -7.60 -1.79 2.01
C VAL A 39 -8.14 -0.67 2.89
N VAL A 40 -8.78 -1.07 4.00
CA VAL A 40 -9.28 -0.13 5.02
C VAL A 40 -8.34 -0.15 6.22
N LEU A 41 -7.76 0.99 6.53
CA LEU A 41 -6.97 1.24 7.74
C LEU A 41 -7.91 1.81 8.80
N ASP A 42 -8.15 1.00 9.83
CA ASP A 42 -9.13 1.26 10.88
C ASP A 42 -8.48 1.01 12.25
N LEU A 43 -8.28 2.08 13.01
CA LEU A 43 -7.73 2.00 14.36
C LEU A 43 -8.88 2.01 15.37
N VAL A 44 -8.75 1.19 16.41
CA VAL A 44 -9.79 1.06 17.43
C VAL A 44 -9.81 2.24 18.39
N ASP A 45 -8.67 2.89 18.64
CA ASP A 45 -8.48 3.86 19.72
C ASP A 45 -8.23 5.29 19.24
N ARG A 46 -8.16 5.53 17.92
CA ARG A 46 -7.79 6.82 17.32
C ARG A 46 -8.42 6.99 15.94
N GLU A 47 -8.56 8.22 15.49
CA GLU A 47 -8.99 8.54 14.13
C GLU A 47 -7.81 8.97 13.24
N ILE A 48 -7.89 8.66 11.96
CA ILE A 48 -6.97 9.12 10.92
C ILE A 48 -7.47 10.48 10.40
N ALA A 49 -6.69 11.53 10.65
CA ALA A 49 -7.05 12.90 10.28
C ALA A 49 -6.56 13.32 8.90
N SER A 50 -5.38 12.86 8.48
CA SER A 50 -4.79 13.25 7.19
C SER A 50 -3.72 12.28 6.69
N LEU A 51 -3.48 12.31 5.38
CA LEU A 51 -2.28 11.76 4.75
C LEU A 51 -1.16 12.81 4.80
N LEU A 52 -0.04 12.49 5.46
CA LEU A 52 1.12 13.36 5.53
C LEU A 52 2.09 13.13 4.38
N ASN A 53 2.30 11.88 4.00
CA ASN A 53 3.17 11.49 2.89
C ASN A 53 2.75 10.11 2.38
N GLY A 54 2.89 9.87 1.07
CA GLY A 54 2.60 8.60 0.44
C GLY A 54 3.48 8.38 -0.78
N GLY A 55 4.03 7.18 -0.90
CA GLY A 55 4.79 6.72 -2.06
C GLY A 55 4.31 5.35 -2.51
N ILE A 56 4.32 5.13 -3.82
CA ILE A 56 4.00 3.85 -4.45
C ILE A 56 5.14 3.41 -5.35
N VAL A 57 5.44 2.11 -5.32
CA VAL A 57 6.25 1.42 -6.33
C VAL A 57 5.36 0.37 -6.98
N THR A 58 5.25 0.40 -8.31
CA THR A 58 4.47 -0.56 -9.10
C THR A 58 5.06 -0.67 -10.50
N GLY A 59 4.57 -1.62 -11.30
CA GLY A 59 4.96 -1.81 -12.70
C GLY A 59 3.91 -2.61 -13.46
N ASP A 60 3.92 -2.48 -14.78
CA ASP A 60 2.88 -3.07 -15.66
C ASP A 60 2.90 -4.61 -15.66
N THR A 61 4.03 -5.23 -15.32
CA THR A 61 4.19 -6.69 -15.27
C THR A 61 5.05 -7.11 -14.09
N ALA A 62 4.91 -8.38 -13.66
CA ALA A 62 5.72 -8.95 -12.58
C ALA A 62 7.23 -9.01 -12.89
N THR A 63 7.61 -8.86 -14.17
CA THR A 63 8.99 -8.84 -14.65
C THR A 63 9.48 -7.45 -15.04
N ALA A 64 8.69 -6.40 -14.81
CA ALA A 64 9.10 -5.03 -15.10
C ALA A 64 10.36 -4.68 -14.28
N ALA A 65 11.34 -4.07 -14.95
CA ALA A 65 12.63 -3.77 -14.35
C ALA A 65 13.28 -2.56 -15.04
N ASN A 66 14.15 -1.86 -14.32
CA ASN A 66 14.97 -0.79 -14.87
C ASN A 66 16.17 -1.37 -15.63
N SER A 67 16.48 -0.82 -16.80
CA SER A 67 17.65 -1.15 -17.61
C SER A 67 18.58 0.06 -17.76
N TRP A 68 19.67 -0.08 -18.51
CA TRP A 68 20.56 1.05 -18.81
C TRP A 68 19.88 2.08 -19.71
N GLU A 69 19.02 1.61 -20.62
CA GLU A 69 18.25 2.38 -21.58
C GLU A 69 16.98 2.97 -20.93
N GLU A 70 16.31 2.21 -20.07
CA GLU A 70 15.05 2.57 -19.42
C GLU A 70 15.19 2.52 -17.90
N LYS A 71 15.70 3.61 -17.32
CA LYS A 71 16.12 3.65 -15.90
C LYS A 71 14.99 3.84 -14.89
N GLU A 72 13.79 4.22 -15.35
CA GLU A 72 12.68 4.65 -14.48
C GLU A 72 11.36 3.91 -14.74
N VAL A 73 11.44 2.66 -15.22
CA VAL A 73 10.26 1.80 -15.43
C VAL A 73 9.58 1.47 -14.10
N VAL A 74 10.37 1.11 -13.08
CA VAL A 74 9.91 0.78 -11.72
C VAL A 74 10.64 1.67 -10.74
N VAL A 75 10.00 2.77 -10.36
CA VAL A 75 10.51 3.74 -9.39
C VAL A 75 9.39 4.18 -8.46
N GLU A 76 9.78 4.75 -7.33
CA GLU A 76 8.82 5.38 -6.43
C GLU A 76 8.17 6.59 -7.11
N ARG A 77 6.86 6.70 -6.93
CA ARG A 77 6.05 7.84 -7.36
C ARG A 77 5.19 8.30 -6.19
N PRO A 78 4.84 9.60 -6.10
CA PRO A 78 3.92 10.08 -5.09
C PRO A 78 2.58 9.33 -5.14
N PHE A 79 2.08 8.96 -3.97
CA PHE A 79 0.81 8.27 -3.81
C PHE A 79 -0.15 9.12 -2.98
N THR A 80 -1.23 9.55 -3.62
CA THR A 80 -2.28 10.38 -3.00
C THR A 80 -3.67 9.77 -3.13
N ASP A 81 -3.77 8.55 -3.68
CA ASP A 81 -5.04 7.87 -3.90
C ASP A 81 -5.52 7.18 -2.62
N LEU A 82 -5.97 8.02 -1.69
CA LEU A 82 -6.46 7.63 -0.37
C LEU A 82 -7.68 8.48 -0.03
N THR A 83 -8.75 7.83 0.39
CA THR A 83 -9.97 8.48 0.86
C THR A 83 -10.04 8.40 2.38
N LEU A 84 -10.31 9.54 3.03
CA LEU A 84 -10.58 9.59 4.47
C LEU A 84 -12.08 9.65 4.71
N SER A 85 -12.59 8.74 5.53
CA SER A 85 -14.02 8.67 5.86
C SER A 85 -14.21 8.10 7.26
N ALA A 86 -14.97 8.81 8.10
CA ALA A 86 -15.30 8.40 9.47
C ALA A 86 -14.08 7.96 10.30
N GLY A 87 -12.99 8.73 10.25
CA GLY A 87 -11.76 8.44 10.99
C GLY A 87 -10.91 7.29 10.41
N LYS A 88 -11.26 6.76 9.24
CA LYS A 88 -10.56 5.66 8.57
C LYS A 88 -9.90 6.14 7.29
N ALA A 89 -8.87 5.43 6.85
CA ALA A 89 -8.31 5.59 5.52
C ALA A 89 -8.65 4.39 4.64
N ILE A 90 -9.18 4.67 3.45
CA ILE A 90 -9.50 3.70 2.42
C ILE A 90 -8.51 3.90 1.28
N VAL A 91 -7.78 2.85 0.93
CA VAL A 91 -6.70 2.87 -0.06
C VAL A 91 -6.99 1.82 -1.12
N THR A 92 -6.89 2.21 -2.40
CA THR A 92 -6.93 1.25 -3.51
C THR A 92 -5.51 0.94 -3.95
N LEU A 93 -5.11 -0.31 -3.82
CA LEU A 93 -3.78 -0.79 -4.23
C LEU A 93 -3.87 -1.37 -5.64
N PRO A 94 -3.16 -0.82 -6.64
CA PRO A 94 -3.04 -1.44 -7.96
C PRO A 94 -2.46 -2.86 -7.86
N PRO A 95 -2.64 -3.71 -8.88
CA PRO A 95 -1.89 -4.96 -8.98
C PRO A 95 -0.38 -4.71 -8.83
N LEU A 96 0.34 -5.69 -8.27
CA LEU A 96 1.80 -5.66 -8.17
C LEU A 96 2.34 -4.36 -7.57
N SER A 97 1.72 -3.90 -6.49
CA SER A 97 2.06 -2.61 -5.87
C SER A 97 2.61 -2.76 -4.46
N PHE A 98 3.52 -1.87 -4.12
CA PHE A 98 3.94 -1.57 -2.76
C PHE A 98 3.64 -0.11 -2.46
N VAL A 99 2.89 0.15 -1.39
CA VAL A 99 2.52 1.49 -0.94
C VAL A 99 3.06 1.72 0.46
N ALA A 100 3.74 2.84 0.66
CA ALA A 100 4.17 3.33 1.95
C ALA A 100 3.50 4.67 2.24
N VAL A 101 2.69 4.74 3.30
CA VAL A 101 2.00 5.98 3.70
C VAL A 101 2.30 6.34 5.15
N THR A 102 2.36 7.63 5.42
CA THR A 102 2.40 8.20 6.76
C THR A 102 1.12 8.98 7.00
N LEU A 103 0.39 8.60 8.03
CA LEU A 103 -0.91 9.16 8.38
C LEU A 103 -0.81 9.93 9.70
N GLN A 104 -1.52 11.04 9.79
CA GLN A 104 -1.72 11.78 11.03
C GLN A 104 -2.88 11.17 11.80
N LEU A 105 -2.65 10.89 13.08
CA LEU A 105 -3.68 10.43 14.01
C LEU A 105 -4.16 11.58 14.90
N VAL A 106 -5.41 11.48 15.32
CA VAL A 106 -6.02 12.31 16.37
C VAL A 106 -6.74 11.41 17.38
N GLN A 107 -6.98 11.95 18.57
CA GLN A 107 -7.79 11.29 19.60
C GLN A 107 -9.28 11.48 19.36
#